data_AF-A0A2J8Q0L7-F1
#
_entry.id   AF-A0A2J8Q0L7-F1
#
_cell.length_a   1.000
_cell.length_b   1.000
_cell.length_c   1.000
_cell.angle_alpha   90.00
_cell.angle_beta   90.00
_cell.angle_gamma   90.00
#
_symmetry.space_group_name_H-M   'P 1'
#
loop_
_entity.id
_entity.type
_entity.pdbx_description
1 polymer ?
#
loop_
_entity_poly.entity_id
_entity_poly.type
_entity_poly.pdbx_seq_one_letter_code
_entity_poly.pdbx_strand_id
1 'polypeptide(L)'
;RVDEVSFHSSVNLDEFESHRILRLQPPQGELTVMRYQLSDDLPSPLPFRLFPSVQWDRGSGRLQVYLKLRCDLPSKSQALNVRLHLPLPRGVVSLSQELSSPEQKAELAEGALRWDLPRVQGGSQLSGLFQRPNIVSQLSQACDGAITSRPGRLLVHPAL
;
A
#
# COMPACT_ATOMS: atom_id res chain seq x y z
N ARG A 1 -15.05 9.30 23.96
CA ARG A 1 -15.24 10.77 24.01
C ARG A 1 -15.20 11.27 22.57
N VAL A 2 -15.94 12.32 22.24
CA VAL A 2 -15.90 13.00 20.93
C VAL A 2 -15.74 14.49 21.21
N ASP A 3 -15.16 15.23 20.26
CA ASP A 3 -14.86 16.66 20.44
C ASP A 3 -16.04 17.52 20.00
N GLU A 4 -16.59 17.19 18.83
CA GLU A 4 -17.75 17.84 18.26
C GLU A 4 -18.77 16.78 17.86
N VAL A 5 -20.05 17.07 18.07
CA VAL A 5 -21.16 16.25 17.61
C VAL A 5 -22.24 17.13 17.00
N SER A 6 -22.78 16.70 15.87
CA SER A 6 -23.97 17.29 15.26
C SER A 6 -24.98 16.19 14.93
N PHE A 7 -26.25 16.51 15.04
CA PHE A 7 -27.37 15.59 14.81
C PHE A 7 -28.23 16.08 13.66
N HIS A 8 -28.89 15.15 12.97
CA HIS A 8 -29.94 15.51 12.04
C HIS A 8 -31.11 16.20 12.78
N SER A 9 -31.80 17.12 12.12
CA SER A 9 -32.88 17.92 12.72
C SER A 9 -34.08 17.09 13.18
N SER A 10 -34.26 15.87 12.64
CA SER A 10 -35.33 14.95 13.05
C SER A 10 -35.02 14.14 14.31
N VAL A 11 -33.84 14.33 14.91
CA VAL A 11 -33.43 13.62 16.12
C VAL A 11 -33.87 14.38 17.36
N ASN A 12 -34.70 13.74 18.17
CA ASN A 12 -35.02 14.15 19.53
C ASN A 12 -33.87 13.73 20.47
N LEU A 13 -33.39 14.70 21.27
CA LEU A 13 -32.23 14.59 22.15
C LEU A 13 -32.59 14.61 23.64
N ASP A 14 -33.88 14.50 23.99
CA ASP A 14 -34.37 14.64 25.38
C ASP A 14 -33.69 13.65 26.33
N GLU A 15 -33.35 12.45 25.85
CA GLU A 15 -32.69 11.39 26.62
C GLU A 15 -31.19 11.25 26.32
N PHE A 16 -30.63 12.09 25.44
CA PHE A 16 -29.25 11.93 25.00
C PHE A 16 -28.25 12.25 26.11
N GLU A 17 -28.51 13.28 26.92
CA GLU A 17 -27.52 13.69 27.92
C GLU A 17 -27.40 12.70 29.09
N SER A 18 -28.54 12.17 29.55
CA SER A 18 -28.59 11.23 30.67
C SER A 18 -28.29 9.79 30.27
N HIS A 19 -28.73 9.37 29.07
CA HIS A 19 -28.72 7.96 28.69
C HIS A 19 -27.98 7.67 27.38
N ARG A 20 -27.51 8.71 26.67
CA ARG A 20 -26.92 8.59 25.32
C ARG A 20 -27.87 7.91 24.32
N ILE A 21 -29.18 8.15 24.49
CA ILE A 21 -30.25 7.65 23.61
C ILE A 21 -30.63 8.73 22.57
N LEU A 22 -30.71 8.34 21.30
CA LEU A 22 -31.23 9.17 20.21
C LEU A 22 -32.60 8.65 19.77
N ARG A 23 -33.60 9.53 19.68
CA ARG A 23 -34.94 9.18 19.19
C ARG A 23 -35.21 9.87 17.86
N LEU A 24 -35.73 9.15 16.87
CA LEU A 24 -36.17 9.74 15.61
C LEU A 24 -37.22 8.87 14.93
N GLN A 25 -38.03 9.48 14.06
CA GLN A 25 -38.80 8.75 13.06
C GLN A 25 -38.01 8.78 11.74
N PRO A 26 -37.43 7.65 11.29
CA PRO A 26 -36.62 7.66 10.09
C PRO A 26 -37.49 7.86 8.83
N PRO A 27 -37.06 8.70 7.89
CA PRO A 27 -37.67 8.79 6.56
C PRO A 27 -37.37 7.51 5.76
N GLN A 28 -38.00 7.35 4.59
CA GLN A 28 -37.59 6.28 3.67
C GLN A 28 -36.21 6.57 3.07
N GLY A 29 -35.32 5.58 3.10
CA GLY A 29 -33.98 5.64 2.52
C GLY A 29 -32.87 5.82 3.56
N GLU A 30 -31.77 6.44 3.13
CA GLU A 30 -30.60 6.65 3.97
C GLU A 30 -30.68 8.00 4.71
N LEU A 31 -30.30 8.00 5.99
CA LEU A 31 -30.25 9.20 6.83
C LEU A 31 -28.97 9.21 7.65
N THR A 32 -28.16 10.28 7.52
CA THR A 32 -27.06 10.53 8.46
C THR A 32 -27.63 11.06 9.76
N VAL A 33 -27.78 10.20 10.77
CA VAL A 33 -28.38 10.55 12.07
C VAL A 33 -27.48 11.46 12.90
N MET A 34 -26.17 11.20 12.89
CA MET A 34 -25.18 11.85 13.73
C MET A 34 -23.85 11.93 12.99
N ARG A 35 -23.17 13.08 13.08
CA ARG A 35 -21.78 13.24 12.69
C ARG A 35 -20.97 13.64 13.92
N TYR A 36 -19.76 13.12 14.02
CA TYR A 36 -18.87 13.47 15.12
C TYR A 36 -17.45 13.66 14.62
N GLN A 37 -16.68 14.44 15.37
CA GLN A 37 -15.25 14.64 15.14
C GLN A 37 -14.46 14.20 16.37
N LEU A 38 -13.25 13.69 16.11
CA LEU A 38 -12.27 13.33 17.13
C LEU A 38 -10.89 13.74 16.60
N SER A 39 -10.22 14.58 17.38
CA SER A 39 -8.87 15.12 17.14
C SER A 39 -7.87 14.59 18.16
N ASP A 40 -8.35 14.07 19.30
CA ASP A 40 -7.52 13.45 20.33
C ASP A 40 -7.03 12.06 19.93
N ASP A 41 -6.11 11.50 20.71
CA ASP A 41 -5.56 10.17 20.47
C ASP A 41 -6.67 9.12 20.41
N LEU A 42 -6.58 8.24 19.40
CA LEU A 42 -7.49 7.11 19.29
C LEU A 42 -7.31 6.19 20.50
N PRO A 43 -8.40 5.65 21.07
CA PRO A 43 -8.33 4.73 22.21
C PRO A 43 -7.65 3.39 21.86
N SER A 44 -7.42 3.14 20.56
CA SER A 44 -6.71 1.98 20.03
C SER A 44 -5.50 2.43 19.22
N PRO A 45 -4.44 1.60 19.11
CA PRO A 45 -3.31 1.91 18.23
C PRO A 45 -3.78 2.18 16.79
N LEU A 46 -3.04 3.02 16.08
CA LEU A 46 -3.24 3.23 14.65
C LEU A 46 -3.18 1.88 13.90
N PRO A 47 -4.02 1.67 12.88
CA PRO A 47 -4.15 0.37 12.22
C PRO A 47 -2.86 -0.11 11.54
N PHE A 48 -1.96 0.81 11.18
CA PHE A 48 -0.73 0.51 10.48
C PHE A 48 0.46 1.27 11.04
N ARG A 49 1.62 0.60 11.06
CA ARG A 49 2.93 1.23 11.22
C ARG A 49 3.83 0.88 10.04
N LEU A 50 4.46 1.90 9.47
CA LEU A 50 5.41 1.75 8.38
C LEU A 50 6.83 1.88 8.92
N PHE A 51 7.70 0.95 8.53
CA PHE A 51 9.14 0.96 8.83
C PHE A 51 9.89 1.08 7.50
N PRO A 52 10.21 2.31 7.05
CA PRO A 52 10.96 2.53 5.82
C PRO A 52 12.48 2.47 6.07
N SER A 53 13.22 1.96 5.09
CA SER A 53 14.67 2.04 4.99
C SER A 53 15.04 2.46 3.56
N VAL A 54 15.71 3.59 3.41
CA VAL A 54 16.03 4.19 2.11
C VAL A 54 17.54 4.35 1.98
N GLN A 55 18.09 3.78 0.92
CA GLN A 55 19.48 3.97 0.51
C GLN A 55 19.50 4.67 -0.85
N TRP A 56 20.19 5.80 -0.91
CA TRP A 56 20.31 6.58 -2.14
C TRP A 56 21.75 7.02 -2.32
N ASP A 57 22.37 6.55 -3.39
CA ASP A 57 23.68 6.99 -3.84
C ASP A 57 23.51 7.95 -5.02
N ARG A 58 23.79 9.23 -4.78
CA ARG A 58 23.70 10.29 -5.80
C ARG A 58 24.75 10.11 -6.90
N GLY A 59 25.90 9.52 -6.59
CA GLY A 59 26.99 9.33 -7.54
C GLY A 59 26.67 8.25 -8.56
N SER A 60 26.20 7.09 -8.11
CA SER A 60 25.79 5.98 -8.99
C SER A 60 24.33 6.08 -9.46
N GLY A 61 23.52 6.96 -8.86
CA GLY A 61 22.08 7.04 -9.12
C GLY A 61 21.29 5.84 -8.58
N ARG A 62 21.91 5.00 -7.75
CA ARG A 62 21.29 3.82 -7.14
C ARG A 62 20.29 4.25 -6.07
N LEU A 63 19.06 3.75 -6.21
CA LEU A 63 17.99 3.86 -5.22
C LEU A 63 17.63 2.47 -4.73
N GLN A 64 17.52 2.32 -3.43
CA GLN A 64 16.94 1.15 -2.80
C GLN A 64 16.00 1.58 -1.69
N VAL A 65 14.75 1.16 -1.78
CA VAL A 65 13.69 1.45 -0.82
C VAL A 65 13.18 0.12 -0.28
N TYR A 66 13.36 -0.12 1.01
CA TYR A 66 12.72 -1.21 1.72
C TYR A 66 11.57 -0.65 2.56
N LEU A 67 10.37 -1.16 2.37
CA LEU A 67 9.20 -0.81 3.15
C LEU A 67 8.70 -2.04 3.88
N LYS A 68 8.50 -1.93 5.19
CA LYS A 68 7.83 -2.94 6.00
C LYS A 68 6.59 -2.34 6.64
N LEU A 69 5.43 -2.89 6.29
CA LEU A 69 4.14 -2.51 6.85
C LEU A 69 3.74 -3.53 7.92
N ARG A 70 3.47 -3.06 9.14
CA ARG A 70 2.88 -3.87 10.20
C ARG A 70 1.42 -3.45 10.41
N CYS A 71 0.53 -4.43 10.47
CA CYS A 71 -0.87 -4.22 10.79
C CYS A 71 -1.10 -4.41 12.28
N ASP A 72 -1.51 -3.36 12.98
CA ASP A 72 -1.72 -3.37 14.43
C ASP A 72 -3.20 -3.56 14.80
N LEU A 73 -4.04 -3.90 13.82
CA LEU A 73 -5.40 -4.36 14.07
C LEU A 73 -5.40 -5.67 14.90
N PRO A 74 -6.48 -5.97 15.63
CA PRO A 74 -6.64 -7.25 16.31
C PRO A 74 -6.46 -8.43 15.35
N SER A 75 -5.87 -9.54 15.80
CA SER A 75 -5.52 -10.69 14.96
C SER A 75 -6.70 -11.36 14.24
N LYS A 76 -7.92 -11.18 14.77
CA LYS A 76 -9.18 -11.67 14.16
C LYS A 76 -9.73 -10.74 13.07
N SER A 77 -9.18 -9.53 12.96
CA SER A 77 -9.58 -8.51 11.99
C SER A 77 -8.65 -8.55 10.78
N GLN A 78 -9.13 -7.95 9.69
CA GLN A 78 -8.36 -7.78 8.46
C GLN A 78 -8.63 -6.41 7.85
N ALA A 79 -7.61 -5.83 7.24
CA ALA A 79 -7.77 -4.69 6.37
C ALA A 79 -7.78 -5.15 4.90
N LEU A 80 -8.63 -4.51 4.10
CA LEU A 80 -8.82 -4.82 2.69
C LEU A 80 -8.47 -3.61 1.84
N ASN A 81 -8.01 -3.86 0.62
CA ASN A 81 -7.70 -2.82 -0.37
C ASN A 81 -6.72 -1.76 0.18
N VAL A 82 -5.72 -2.21 0.93
CA VAL A 82 -4.69 -1.31 1.47
C VAL A 82 -3.76 -0.93 0.32
N ARG A 83 -3.55 0.37 0.13
CA ARG A 83 -2.63 0.92 -0.86
C ARG A 83 -1.67 1.88 -0.20
N LEU A 84 -0.38 1.67 -0.41
CA LEU A 84 0.65 2.62 -0.05
C LEU A 84 1.05 3.42 -1.29
N HIS A 85 1.10 4.74 -1.14
CA HIS A 85 1.53 5.67 -2.18
C HIS A 85 2.80 6.38 -1.71
N LEU A 86 3.92 6.13 -2.38
CA LEU A 86 5.22 6.74 -2.07
C LEU A 86 5.69 7.58 -3.27
N PRO A 87 5.64 8.92 -3.16
CA PRO A 87 6.25 9.81 -4.15
C PRO A 87 7.75 9.54 -4.27
N LEU A 88 8.26 9.53 -5.50
CA LEU A 88 9.68 9.25 -5.77
C LEU A 88 10.39 10.50 -6.32
N PRO A 89 11.74 10.56 -6.19
CA PRO A 89 12.53 11.57 -6.86
C PRO A 89 12.31 11.56 -8.38
N ARG A 90 12.42 12.72 -9.03
CA ARG A 90 12.34 12.84 -10.48
C ARG A 90 13.40 11.97 -11.17
N GLY A 91 13.04 11.36 -12.29
CA GLY A 91 13.95 10.51 -13.09
C GLY A 91 13.97 9.03 -12.69
N VAL A 92 13.21 8.62 -11.67
CA VAL A 92 12.94 7.19 -11.43
C VAL A 92 11.87 6.73 -12.41
N VAL A 93 12.28 5.93 -13.40
CA VAL A 93 11.40 5.44 -14.48
C VAL A 93 11.09 3.94 -14.38
N SER A 94 11.87 3.21 -13.58
CA SER A 94 11.75 1.76 -13.41
C SER A 94 12.32 1.36 -12.06
N LEU A 95 11.72 0.34 -11.44
CA LEU A 95 12.18 -0.32 -10.22
C LEU A 95 12.06 -1.84 -10.43
N SER A 96 13.07 -2.61 -10.02
CA SER A 96 12.89 -4.02 -9.67
C SER A 96 12.23 -4.10 -8.30
N GLN A 97 11.52 -5.20 -8.04
CA GLN A 97 10.77 -5.40 -6.81
C GLN A 97 10.88 -6.83 -6.27
N GLU A 98 10.96 -6.94 -4.96
CA GLU A 98 10.82 -8.20 -4.21
C GLU A 98 9.74 -7.99 -3.15
N LEU A 99 8.63 -8.73 -3.26
CA LEU A 99 7.47 -8.60 -2.38
C LEU A 99 7.39 -9.82 -1.46
N SER A 100 6.95 -9.62 -0.22
CA SER A 100 6.92 -10.69 0.78
C SER A 100 5.81 -11.72 0.57
N SER A 101 4.84 -11.46 -0.30
CA SER A 101 3.80 -12.42 -0.69
C SER A 101 3.30 -12.16 -2.11
N PRO A 102 2.80 -13.20 -2.81
CA PRO A 102 2.47 -13.13 -4.23
C PRO A 102 1.18 -12.36 -4.55
N GLU A 103 0.31 -12.13 -3.56
CA GLU A 103 -0.92 -11.36 -3.74
C GLU A 103 -0.67 -9.85 -3.84
N GLN A 104 0.52 -9.40 -3.40
CA GLN A 104 0.91 -8.01 -3.44
C GLN A 104 1.25 -7.59 -4.87
N LYS A 105 0.92 -6.35 -5.21
CA LYS A 105 1.28 -5.76 -6.50
C LYS A 105 1.95 -4.42 -6.26
N ALA A 106 2.93 -4.10 -7.08
CA ALA A 106 3.55 -2.80 -7.04
C ALA A 106 3.80 -2.31 -8.46
N GLU A 107 3.58 -1.01 -8.66
CA GLU A 107 3.78 -0.36 -9.94
C GLU A 107 4.30 1.07 -9.74
N LEU A 108 5.00 1.58 -10.75
CA LEU A 108 5.28 2.99 -10.88
C LEU A 108 4.20 3.65 -11.70
N ALA A 109 3.57 4.68 -11.15
CA ALA A 109 2.59 5.49 -11.86
C ALA A 109 2.68 6.94 -11.40
N GLU A 110 2.67 7.88 -12.35
CA GLU A 110 2.65 9.33 -12.10
C GLU A 110 3.81 9.81 -11.19
N GLY A 111 4.99 9.17 -11.29
CA GLY A 111 6.16 9.54 -10.48
C GLY A 111 6.10 9.06 -9.02
N ALA A 112 5.21 8.12 -8.71
CA ALA A 112 5.10 7.49 -7.40
C ALA A 112 5.10 5.96 -7.52
N LEU A 113 5.60 5.31 -6.46
CA LEU A 113 5.39 3.89 -6.22
C LEU A 113 4.00 3.69 -5.61
N ARG A 114 3.17 2.88 -6.27
CA ARG A 114 1.90 2.37 -5.74
C ARG A 114 2.11 0.92 -5.34
N TRP A 115 1.95 0.61 -4.06
CA TRP A 115 2.05 -0.75 -3.53
C TRP A 115 0.69 -1.17 -2.98
N ASP A 116 0.06 -2.10 -3.68
CA ASP A 116 -1.25 -2.67 -3.39
C ASP A 116 -1.11 -3.94 -2.55
N LEU A 117 -1.81 -3.95 -1.41
CA LEU A 117 -1.92 -5.07 -0.48
C LEU A 117 -3.42 -5.42 -0.34
N PRO A 118 -3.94 -6.34 -1.16
CA PRO A 118 -5.38 -6.61 -1.24
C PRO A 118 -6.00 -7.04 0.09
N ARG A 119 -5.22 -7.74 0.92
CA ARG A 119 -5.62 -8.21 2.26
C ARG A 119 -4.44 -8.18 3.20
N VAL A 120 -4.65 -7.63 4.40
CA VAL A 120 -3.65 -7.58 5.48
C VAL A 120 -4.29 -8.02 6.79
N GLN A 121 -3.84 -9.16 7.33
CA GLN A 121 -4.34 -9.69 8.60
C GLN A 121 -3.84 -8.84 9.78
N GLY A 122 -4.66 -8.65 10.83
CA GLY A 122 -4.19 -8.05 12.07
C GLY A 122 -3.00 -8.81 12.67
N GLY A 123 -1.99 -8.08 13.13
CA GLY A 123 -0.71 -8.63 13.63
C GLY A 123 0.29 -9.03 12.54
N SER A 124 -0.10 -9.06 11.27
CA SER A 124 0.82 -9.45 10.18
C SER A 124 1.82 -8.35 9.81
N GLN A 125 2.87 -8.78 9.12
CA GLN A 125 3.90 -7.90 8.55
C GLN A 125 4.08 -8.27 7.08
N LEU A 126 4.03 -7.26 6.21
CA LEU A 126 4.30 -7.39 4.78
C LEU A 126 5.43 -6.45 4.42
N SER A 127 6.25 -6.82 3.43
CA SER A 127 7.36 -5.98 3.00
C SER A 127 7.58 -6.00 1.49
N GLY A 128 8.05 -4.87 0.99
CA GLY A 128 8.51 -4.71 -0.39
C GLY A 128 9.90 -4.08 -0.42
N LEU A 129 10.80 -4.68 -1.20
CA LEU A 129 12.09 -4.10 -1.56
C LEU A 129 12.00 -3.60 -3.00
N PHE A 130 12.33 -2.33 -3.23
CA PHE A 130 12.26 -1.69 -4.54
C PHE A 130 13.61 -1.09 -4.87
N GLN A 131 14.18 -1.43 -6.02
CA GLN A 131 15.52 -0.98 -6.41
C GLN A 131 15.51 -0.42 -7.82
N ARG A 132 16.23 0.67 -8.05
CA ARG A 132 16.46 1.13 -9.42
C ARG A 132 17.41 0.15 -10.11
N PRO A 133 17.04 -0.48 -11.24
CA PRO A 133 17.93 -1.39 -11.92
C PRO A 133 19.15 -0.65 -12.47
N ASN A 134 20.32 -1.27 -12.33
CA ASN A 134 21.53 -0.79 -12.95
C ASN A 134 21.55 -1.32 -14.40
N ILE A 135 21.40 -0.44 -15.39
CA ILE A 135 21.24 -0.85 -16.80
C ILE A 135 22.43 -1.72 -17.29
N VAL A 136 23.62 -1.54 -16.70
CA VAL A 136 24.83 -2.29 -17.05
C VAL A 136 24.74 -3.78 -16.68
N SER A 137 24.09 -4.15 -15.58
CA SER A 137 24.03 -5.55 -15.13
C SER A 137 23.02 -6.41 -15.91
N GLN A 138 21.98 -5.80 -16.49
CA GLN A 138 21.00 -6.54 -17.30
C GLN A 138 21.57 -6.96 -18.67
N LEU A 139 22.45 -6.15 -19.26
CA LEU A 139 23.13 -6.51 -20.50
C LEU A 139 24.08 -7.70 -20.31
N SER A 140 24.79 -7.77 -19.17
CA SER A 140 25.64 -8.93 -18.83
C SER A 140 24.83 -10.23 -18.70
N GLN A 141 23.69 -10.21 -18.01
CA GLN A 141 22.83 -11.41 -17.89
C GLN A 141 22.18 -11.82 -19.22
N ALA A 142 21.84 -10.86 -20.10
CA ALA A 142 21.34 -11.16 -21.44
C ALA A 142 22.42 -11.81 -22.34
N CYS A 143 23.68 -11.42 -22.17
CA CYS A 143 24.81 -12.04 -22.88
C CYS A 143 25.15 -13.44 -22.35
N ASP A 144 25.07 -13.67 -21.03
CA ASP A 144 25.39 -14.96 -20.42
C ASP A 144 24.31 -16.04 -20.70
N GLY A 145 23.06 -15.64 -20.96
CA GLY A 145 21.98 -16.57 -21.36
C GLY A 145 22.06 -17.06 -22.81
N ALA A 146 22.88 -16.42 -23.66
CA ALA A 146 22.98 -16.75 -25.09
C ALA A 146 24.14 -17.69 -25.44
N ILE A 147 25.00 -18.06 -24.49
CA ILE A 147 26.14 -18.95 -24.72
C ILE A 147 25.91 -20.27 -23.96
N THR A 148 24.96 -21.07 -24.44
CA THR A 148 25.07 -22.53 -24.27
C THR A 148 25.56 -23.11 -25.58
N SER A 149 26.88 -23.31 -25.66
CA SER A 149 27.52 -24.01 -26.76
C SER A 149 26.99 -25.44 -26.83
N ARG A 150 26.10 -25.73 -27.79
CA ARG A 150 25.88 -27.10 -28.27
C ARG A 150 26.75 -27.33 -29.51
N PRO A 151 27.58 -28.38 -29.55
CA PRO A 151 28.30 -28.72 -30.75
C PRO A 151 27.32 -29.36 -31.74
N GLY A 152 27.20 -28.75 -32.92
CA GLY A 152 26.60 -29.42 -34.08
C GLY A 152 25.31 -28.81 -34.60
N ARG A 153 25.41 -28.36 -35.85
CA ARG A 153 24.36 -28.16 -36.86
C ARG A 153 23.68 -26.78 -36.87
N LEU A 154 24.26 -25.90 -37.68
CA LEU A 154 23.64 -24.70 -38.23
C LEU A 154 22.52 -25.16 -39.21
N LEU A 155 21.26 -24.89 -38.88
CA LEU A 155 20.16 -24.94 -39.84
C LEU A 155 19.65 -23.51 -40.05
N VAL A 156 19.97 -22.96 -41.22
CA VAL A 156 19.43 -21.69 -41.71
C VAL A 156 18.10 -22.00 -42.37
N HIS A 157 16.99 -21.53 -41.81
CA HIS A 157 15.72 -21.47 -42.52
C HIS A 157 15.59 -20.10 -43.21
N PRO A 158 15.30 -20.05 -44.52
CA PRO A 158 15.01 -18.79 -45.19
C PRO A 158 13.62 -18.30 -44.77
N ALA A 159 13.52 -16.98 -44.60
CA ALA A 159 12.27 -16.29 -44.30
C ALA A 159 11.27 -16.39 -45.47
N LEU A 160 10.04 -16.75 -45.14
CA LEU A 160 8.79 -16.31 -45.78
C LEU A 160 7.72 -16.21 -44.69
#